data_AF-A0A4Y2D891-F1
#
_entry.id   AF-A0A4Y2D891-F1
#
_cell.length_a   1.000
_cell.length_b   1.000
_cell.length_c   1.000
_cell.angle_alpha   90.00
_cell.angle_beta   90.00
_cell.angle_gamma   90.00
#
_symmetry.space_group_name_H-M   'P 1'
#
loop_
_entity.id
_entity.type
_entity.pdbx_description
1 polymer ?
#
loop_
_entity_poly.entity_id
_entity_poly.type
_entity_poly.pdbx_seq_one_letter_code
_entity_poly.pdbx_strand_id
1 'polypeptide(L)'
;MKYSLSGHSCVQEVDSVHSNIEKAMSKNDFHSPIVLIRILKQVVLRHPYRVIQMHPDDFKDFQGTAKFLNYKIVSFTSVANLKFTRTLLTVNFKTSNDKFEPENYADIKFAETSMRDSKNILNRKRPQKTAI
;
A
#
# COMPACT_ATOMS: atom_id res chain seq x y z
N MET A 1 22.83 5.35 15.56
CA MET A 1 21.94 4.31 16.11
C MET A 1 21.87 3.19 15.07
N LYS A 2 22.42 2.00 15.34
CA LYS A 2 22.28 0.84 14.44
C LYS A 2 20.88 0.27 14.69
N TYR A 3 19.98 0.37 13.71
CA TYR A 3 18.55 0.03 13.85
C TYR A 3 18.24 -1.46 13.74
N SER A 4 19.23 -2.33 13.85
CA SER A 4 19.03 -3.78 13.88
C SER A 4 19.95 -4.40 14.91
N LEU A 5 19.34 -5.07 15.89
CA LEU A 5 20.04 -6.09 16.67
C LEU A 5 20.52 -7.16 15.69
N SER A 6 21.77 -7.57 15.81
CA SER A 6 22.33 -8.64 14.98
C SER A 6 21.63 -9.94 15.38
N GLY A 7 20.67 -10.37 14.57
CA GLY A 7 19.85 -11.56 14.79
C GLY A 7 18.36 -11.24 14.65
N HIS A 8 17.81 -11.54 13.48
CA HIS A 8 16.39 -11.44 13.14
C HIS A 8 15.86 -10.03 12.87
N SER A 9 16.09 -9.56 11.65
CA SER A 9 15.30 -8.44 11.11
C SER A 9 13.96 -8.95 10.58
N CYS A 10 12.93 -8.10 10.60
CA CYS A 10 11.62 -8.43 10.01
C CYS A 10 11.73 -8.85 8.54
N VAL A 11 12.76 -8.36 7.82
CA VAL A 11 13.05 -8.75 6.44
C VAL A 11 13.47 -10.22 6.35
N GLN A 12 14.26 -10.71 7.31
CA GLN A 12 14.69 -12.11 7.36
C GLN A 12 13.52 -13.06 7.66
N GLU A 13 12.56 -12.65 8.49
CA GLU A 13 11.34 -13.43 8.74
C GLU A 13 10.51 -13.59 7.47
N VAL A 14 10.29 -12.49 6.75
CA VAL A 14 9.57 -12.49 5.47
C VAL A 14 10.29 -13.42 4.49
N ASP A 15 11.59 -13.25 4.30
CA ASP A 15 12.40 -14.07 3.39
C ASP A 15 12.35 -15.57 3.73
N SER A 16 12.39 -15.92 5.02
CA SER A 16 12.23 -17.30 5.49
C SER A 16 10.85 -17.87 5.13
N VAL A 17 9.78 -17.10 5.33
CA VAL A 17 8.41 -17.50 4.96
C VAL A 17 8.29 -17.73 3.46
N HIS A 18 8.84 -16.82 2.64
CA HIS A 18 8.86 -16.96 1.18
C HIS A 18 9.61 -18.22 0.73
N SER A 19 10.80 -18.45 1.26
CA SER A 19 11.62 -19.62 0.96
C SER A 19 10.90 -20.94 1.28
N ASN A 20 10.18 -20.99 2.41
CA ASN A 20 9.39 -22.17 2.79
C ASN A 20 8.21 -22.42 1.85
N ILE A 21 7.52 -21.36 1.42
CA ILE A 21 6.42 -21.46 0.44
C ILE A 21 6.95 -21.97 -0.90
N GLU A 22 8.04 -21.39 -1.39
CA GLU A 22 8.65 -21.79 -2.66
C GLU A 22 9.09 -23.26 -2.64
N LYS A 23 9.73 -23.71 -1.56
CA LYS A 23 10.13 -25.11 -1.37
C LYS A 23 8.93 -26.08 -1.34
N ALA A 24 7.78 -25.63 -0.84
CA ALA A 24 6.56 -26.44 -0.83
C ALA A 24 5.91 -26.47 -2.22
N MET A 25 5.90 -25.35 -2.94
CA MET A 25 5.35 -25.27 -4.29
C MET A 25 6.19 -26.02 -5.32
N SER A 26 7.52 -26.02 -5.21
CA SER A 26 8.40 -26.73 -6.16
C SER A 26 8.22 -28.25 -6.17
N LYS A 27 7.58 -28.80 -5.14
CA LYS A 27 7.28 -30.24 -5.00
C LYS A 27 5.85 -30.60 -5.38
N ASN A 28 4.98 -29.61 -5.55
CA ASN A 28 3.54 -29.82 -5.72
C ASN A 28 3.03 -29.00 -6.89
N ASP A 29 2.56 -29.68 -7.93
CA ASP A 29 1.84 -29.03 -9.01
C ASP A 29 0.44 -28.62 -8.52
N PHE A 30 0.02 -27.40 -8.84
CA PHE A 30 -1.31 -26.92 -8.52
C PHE A 30 -2.04 -26.47 -9.79
N HIS A 31 -3.24 -27.00 -9.99
CA HIS A 31 -4.10 -26.69 -11.14
C HIS A 31 -5.43 -26.04 -10.73
N SER A 32 -5.60 -25.74 -9.44
CA SER A 32 -6.82 -25.14 -8.88
C SER A 32 -6.49 -24.28 -7.67
N PRO A 33 -7.21 -23.15 -7.45
CA PRO A 33 -7.04 -22.31 -6.27
C PRO A 33 -7.28 -23.07 -4.95
N ILE A 34 -8.13 -24.09 -4.94
CA ILE A 34 -8.39 -24.92 -3.76
C ILE A 34 -7.15 -25.72 -3.37
N VAL A 35 -6.45 -26.26 -4.37
CA VAL A 35 -5.21 -27.03 -4.18
C VAL A 35 -4.11 -26.10 -3.67
N LEU A 36 -4.00 -24.89 -4.23
CA LEU A 36 -3.08 -23.86 -3.76
C LEU A 36 -3.29 -23.53 -2.28
N ILE A 37 -4.53 -23.32 -1.83
CA ILE A 37 -4.84 -23.05 -0.41
C ILE A 37 -4.43 -24.22 0.48
N ARG A 38 -4.63 -25.47 0.03
CA ARG A 38 -4.23 -26.67 0.78
C ARG A 38 -2.71 -26.73 0.93
N ILE A 39 -1.96 -26.51 -0.15
CA ILE A 39 -0.49 -26.47 -0.14
C ILE A 39 -0.01 -25.39 0.83
N LEU A 40 -0.55 -24.17 0.73
CA LEU A 40 -0.17 -23.05 1.60
C LEU A 40 -0.41 -23.34 3.08
N LYS A 41 -1.51 -24.02 3.44
CA LYS A 41 -1.78 -24.43 4.83
C LYS A 41 -0.82 -25.52 5.33
N GLN A 42 -0.19 -26.27 4.43
CA GLN A 42 0.72 -27.37 4.77
C GLN A 42 2.19 -26.96 4.82
N VAL A 43 2.54 -25.74 4.40
CA VAL A 43 3.94 -25.24 4.42
C VAL A 43 4.54 -25.28 5.82
N VAL A 44 3.78 -24.86 6.83
CA VAL A 44 4.19 -24.89 8.24
C VAL A 44 3.16 -25.67 9.05
N LEU A 45 3.48 -26.92 9.38
CA LEU A 45 2.55 -27.83 10.07
C LEU A 45 2.21 -27.38 11.50
N ARG A 46 3.19 -26.80 12.23
CA ARG A 46 3.01 -26.38 13.63
C ARG A 46 2.15 -25.12 13.75
N HIS A 47 2.28 -24.21 12.81
CA HIS A 47 1.55 -22.94 12.75
C HIS A 47 1.09 -22.69 11.31
N PRO A 48 -0.01 -23.34 10.89
CA PRO A 48 -0.53 -23.20 9.54
C PRO A 48 -0.81 -21.74 9.19
N TYR A 49 -0.48 -21.35 7.97
CA TYR A 49 -0.72 -19.98 7.52
C TYR A 49 -2.21 -19.63 7.51
N ARG A 50 -2.50 -18.41 7.95
CA ARG A 50 -3.80 -17.78 7.73
C ARG A 50 -3.83 -17.24 6.30
N VAL A 51 -4.47 -17.98 5.41
CA VAL A 51 -4.68 -17.53 4.03
C VAL A 51 -5.81 -16.50 4.01
N ILE A 52 -5.53 -15.31 3.49
CA ILE A 52 -6.50 -14.23 3.29
C ILE A 52 -6.63 -14.03 1.79
N GLN A 53 -7.86 -14.09 1.28
CA GLN A 53 -8.14 -13.76 -0.11
C GLN A 53 -8.31 -12.24 -0.20
N MET A 54 -7.47 -11.59 -1.01
CA MET A 54 -7.65 -10.16 -1.29
C MET A 54 -8.91 -9.95 -2.12
N HIS A 55 -9.75 -9.02 -1.67
CA HIS A 55 -10.81 -8.44 -2.47
C HIS A 55 -10.27 -7.31 -3.36
N PRO A 56 -10.96 -6.97 -4.47
CA PRO A 56 -10.63 -5.80 -5.28
C PRO A 56 -10.48 -4.52 -4.46
N ASP A 57 -11.27 -4.38 -3.39
CA ASP A 57 -11.23 -3.21 -2.49
C ASP A 57 -10.00 -3.20 -1.56
N ASP A 58 -9.31 -4.33 -1.38
CA ASP A 58 -8.06 -4.40 -0.60
C ASP A 58 -6.87 -3.86 -1.40
N PHE A 59 -6.99 -3.75 -2.73
CA PHE A 59 -5.96 -3.15 -3.56
C PHE A 59 -5.94 -1.64 -3.35
N LYS A 60 -4.92 -1.19 -2.63
CA LYS A 60 -4.70 0.24 -2.42
C LYS A 60 -4.26 0.91 -3.72
N ASP A 61 -5.15 1.72 -4.31
CA ASP A 61 -4.81 2.58 -5.44
C ASP A 61 -4.03 3.80 -4.95
N PHE A 62 -2.72 3.62 -4.77
CA PHE A 62 -1.82 4.71 -4.39
C PHE A 62 -1.71 5.76 -5.49
N GLN A 63 -1.81 5.38 -6.77
CA GLN A 63 -1.66 6.31 -7.89
C GLN A 63 -2.87 7.22 -8.02
N GLY A 64 -4.08 6.67 -7.95
CA GLY A 64 -5.32 7.45 -7.91
C GLY A 64 -5.37 8.33 -6.68
N THR A 65 -5.06 7.78 -5.49
CA THR A 65 -5.01 8.55 -4.25
C THR A 65 -4.00 9.70 -4.34
N ALA A 66 -2.83 9.47 -4.93
CA ALA A 66 -1.79 10.47 -5.07
C ALA A 66 -2.19 11.68 -5.92
N LYS A 67 -3.08 11.49 -6.93
CA LYS A 67 -3.58 12.61 -7.75
C LYS A 67 -4.35 13.64 -6.95
N PHE A 68 -4.91 13.22 -5.81
CA PHE A 68 -5.68 14.09 -4.94
C PHE A 68 -4.84 14.84 -3.91
N LEU A 69 -3.53 14.57 -3.82
CA LEU A 69 -2.64 15.17 -2.83
C LEU A 69 -1.70 16.19 -3.48
N ASN A 70 -1.40 17.28 -2.78
CA ASN A 70 -0.58 18.35 -3.32
C ASN A 70 0.92 18.14 -3.03
N TYR A 71 1.51 17.15 -3.70
CA TYR A 71 2.95 16.85 -3.54
C TYR A 71 3.87 17.94 -4.09
N LYS A 72 3.37 18.88 -4.90
CA LYS A 72 4.17 19.97 -5.45
C LYS A 72 4.60 20.99 -4.40
N ILE A 73 3.92 21.04 -3.24
CA ILE A 73 4.25 21.96 -2.14
C ILE A 73 5.67 21.68 -1.60
N VAL A 74 6.06 20.41 -1.56
CA VAL A 74 7.35 19.99 -1.01
C VAL A 74 8.18 19.39 -2.13
N SER A 75 9.21 20.12 -2.57
CA SER A 75 10.11 19.60 -3.61
C SER A 75 10.93 18.44 -3.05
N PHE A 76 10.78 17.25 -3.64
CA PHE A 76 11.54 16.05 -3.28
C PHE A 76 13.06 16.26 -3.30
N THR A 77 13.58 17.12 -4.18
CA THR A 77 15.01 17.40 -4.29
C THR A 77 15.55 18.26 -3.15
N SER A 78 14.69 18.99 -2.46
CA SER A 78 15.06 19.91 -1.38
C SER A 78 14.94 19.30 0.01
N VAL A 79 14.34 18.12 0.15
CA VAL A 79 14.09 17.49 1.45
C VAL A 79 15.29 16.64 1.85
N ALA A 80 15.90 16.98 2.99
CA ALA A 80 16.96 16.20 3.62
C ALA A 80 16.41 15.18 4.63
N ASN A 81 15.42 15.59 5.43
CA ASN A 81 14.81 14.74 6.46
C ASN A 81 13.29 14.88 6.47
N LEU A 82 12.60 13.75 6.60
CA LEU A 82 11.17 13.68 6.85
C LEU A 82 10.92 13.24 8.28
N LYS A 83 9.96 13.87 8.93
CA LYS A 83 9.49 13.51 10.27
C LYS A 83 8.09 12.94 10.15
N PHE A 84 7.99 11.66 10.49
CA PHE A 84 6.70 10.97 10.56
C PHE A 84 5.90 11.52 11.74
N THR A 85 4.68 11.96 11.46
CA THR A 85 3.70 12.33 12.48
C THR A 85 2.52 11.38 12.40
N ARG A 86 1.66 11.37 13.43
CA ARG A 86 0.43 10.57 13.43
C ARG A 86 -0.60 11.09 12.41
N THR A 87 -0.42 12.31 11.92
CA THR A 87 -1.36 12.97 11.01
C THR A 87 -0.94 12.69 9.58
N LEU A 88 -1.79 11.97 8.83
CA LEU A 88 -1.47 11.44 7.50
C LEU A 88 -1.32 12.51 6.42
N LEU A 89 -1.91 13.69 6.61
CA LEU A 89 -2.00 14.74 5.60
C LEU A 89 -1.03 15.89 5.83
N THR A 90 -0.17 15.77 6.84
CA THR A 90 0.77 16.83 7.21
C THR A 90 2.18 16.28 7.26
N VAL A 91 3.07 16.91 6.51
CA VAL A 91 4.46 16.49 6.39
C VAL A 91 5.34 17.52 7.07
N ASN A 92 6.09 17.06 8.08
CA ASN A 92 7.15 17.84 8.69
C ASN A 92 8.48 17.44 8.03
N PHE A 93 9.24 18.43 7.58
CA PHE A 93 10.49 18.17 6.86
C PHE A 93 11.57 19.19 7.18
N LYS A 94 12.83 18.79 6.98
CA LYS A 94 13.99 19.68 6.97
C LYS A 94 14.64 19.66 5.61
N THR A 95 15.13 20.80 5.18
CA THR A 95 15.87 20.95 3.90
C THR A 95 17.38 20.74 4.07
N SER A 96 17.85 20.75 5.32
CA SER A 96 19.25 20.55 5.69
C SER A 96 19.37 19.53 6.82
N ASN A 97 20.57 18.96 6.97
CA ASN A 97 20.93 18.08 8.08
C ASN A 97 21.42 18.84 9.32
N ASP A 98 21.40 20.17 9.30
CA ASP A 98 21.75 20.97 10.47
C ASP A 98 20.76 20.71 11.62
N LYS A 99 21.31 20.58 12.83
CA LYS A 99 20.55 20.31 14.05
C LYS A 99 19.71 21.51 14.46
N PHE A 100 20.19 22.73 14.18
CA PHE A 100 19.55 23.98 14.60
C PHE A 100 18.52 24.50 13.60
N GLU A 101 18.46 23.91 12.40
CA GLU A 101 17.47 24.28 11.39
C GLU A 101 16.05 23.96 11.89
N PRO A 102 15.13 24.94 11.82
CA PRO A 102 13.74 24.74 12.20
C PRO A 102 13.05 23.72 11.29
N GLU A 103 12.07 23.02 11.85
CA GLU A 103 11.24 22.10 11.07
C GLU A 103 10.25 22.90 10.22
N ASN A 104 10.19 22.60 8.92
CA ASN A 104 9.18 23.11 8.02
C ASN A 104 7.96 22.18 8.04
N TYR A 105 6.79 22.76 7.76
CA TYR A 105 5.52 22.07 7.73
C TYR A 105 4.83 22.29 6.38
N ALA A 106 4.27 21.23 5.81
CA ALA A 106 3.39 21.31 4.65
C ALA A 106 2.12 20.49 4.89
N ASP A 107 0.96 21.10 4.64
CA ASP A 107 -0.31 20.39 4.54
C ASP A 107 -0.49 19.92 3.10
N ILE A 108 -0.47 18.60 2.89
CA ILE A 108 -0.59 18.00 1.55
C ILE A 108 -2.05 17.69 1.18
N LYS A 109 -3.02 18.19 1.95
CA LYS A 109 -4.45 18.12 1.64
C LYS A 109 -4.75 18.57 0.22
N PHE A 110 -5.86 18.04 -0.28
CA PHE A 110 -6.46 18.32 -1.57
C PHE A 110 -6.30 19.79 -1.99
N ALA A 111 -5.69 20.02 -3.16
CA ALA A 111 -5.87 21.30 -3.84
C ALA A 111 -7.38 21.44 -4.12
N GLU A 112 -7.98 22.59 -3.81
CA GLU A 112 -9.42 22.87 -3.98
C GLU A 112 -9.95 22.74 -5.42
N THR A 113 -9.12 22.29 -6.37
CA THR A 113 -9.50 22.10 -7.76
C THR A 113 -10.32 20.83 -7.95
N SER A 114 -11.63 21.04 -8.06
CA SER A 114 -12.58 20.28 -8.88
C SER A 114 -13.15 18.99 -8.31
N MET A 115 -13.95 19.12 -7.25
CA MET A 115 -15.10 18.22 -7.01
C MET A 115 -16.34 18.64 -7.83
N ARG A 116 -16.20 19.33 -8.98
CA ARG A 116 -17.36 19.88 -9.72
C ARG A 116 -18.00 18.98 -10.78
N ASP A 117 -17.37 17.89 -11.21
CA ASP A 117 -17.88 17.16 -12.39
C ASP A 117 -18.40 15.73 -12.15
N SER A 118 -18.50 15.27 -10.90
CA SER A 118 -18.98 13.90 -10.63
C SER A 118 -20.51 13.74 -10.63
N LYS A 119 -21.30 14.81 -10.80
CA LYS A 119 -22.78 14.72 -10.76
C LYS A 119 -23.47 14.25 -12.04
N ASN A 120 -22.75 14.07 -13.15
CA ASN A 120 -23.38 13.79 -14.45
C ASN A 120 -23.32 12.33 -14.95
N ILE A 121 -22.77 11.39 -14.17
CA ILE A 121 -22.65 9.98 -14.62
C ILE A 121 -23.84 9.09 -14.17
N LEU A 122 -24.76 9.60 -13.33
CA LEU A 122 -25.92 8.82 -12.85
C LEU A 122 -27.20 8.94 -13.72
N ASN A 123 -27.15 9.60 -14.90
CA ASN A 123 -28.33 9.82 -15.75
C ASN A 123 -28.20 9.26 -17.18
N ARG A 124 -27.49 8.15 -17.40
CA ARG A 124 -27.62 7.39 -18.65
C ARG A 124 -28.69 6.29 -18.50
N LYS A 125 -29.87 6.66 -18.99
CA LYS A 125 -31.12 5.90 -19.11
C LYS A 125 -30.89 4.44 -19.56
N ARG A 126 -31.55 3.50 -18.89
CA ARG A 126 -31.81 2.14 -19.40
C ARG A 126 -32.66 2.23 -20.67
N PRO A 127 -32.36 1.49 -21.75
CA PRO A 127 -33.28 1.37 -22.87
C PRO A 127 -34.47 0.49 -22.45
N GLN A 128 -35.68 1.05 -22.52
CA GLN A 128 -36.92 0.28 -22.45
C GLN A 128 -37.06 -0.53 -23.74
N LYS A 129 -37.14 -1.86 -23.62
CA LYS A 129 -37.50 -2.74 -24.73
C LYS A 129 -39.01 -2.67 -24.90
N THR A 130 -39.47 -2.13 -26.03
CA THR A 130 -40.86 -2.27 -26.48
C THR A 130 -41.00 -3.62 -27.17
N ALA A 131 -41.87 -4.48 -26.64
CA ALA A 131 -42.32 -5.69 -27.31
C ALA A 131 -43.49 -5.35 -28.23
N ILE A 132 -43.40 -5.79 -29.49
CA ILE A 132 -44.54 -6.10 -30.36
C ILE A 132 -44.27 -7.50 -30.90
#